data_AF-A0A6A5UW85-F1
#
_entry.id   AF-A0A6A5UW85-F1
#
_cell.length_a   1.000
_cell.length_b   1.000
_cell.length_c   1.000
_cell.angle_alpha   90.00
_cell.angle_beta   90.00
_cell.angle_gamma   90.00
#
_symmetry.space_group_name_H-M   'P 1'
#
loop_
_entity.id
_entity.type
_entity.pdbx_description
1 polymer ?
#
loop_
_entity_poly.entity_id
_entity_poly.type
_entity_poly.pdbx_seq_one_letter_code
_entity_poly.pdbx_strand_id
1 'polypeptide(L)'
;MIGILLSTISLPVGNAISTAVQKAREKALYEGAKDINEFYGIVQQPVAEDPVCGEDRHEAKANGCRYDLMASRWYPDECFHADVLEQFLKEVDFKWYRDPEHTDLVPVEVALSGDYDRLYPLYDFHIIHCLYQFRRLHMAIIEHRQIDDDVFSYGHTVHCTKLIMQWPTEIRYGKNTTTQSPSDVSYCIKPFL
;
A
#
# COMPACT_ATOMS: atom_id res chain seq x y z
N MET A 1 -27.76 62.85 8.26
CA MET A 1 -27.40 61.94 7.14
C MET A 1 -26.96 60.63 7.74
N ILE A 2 -27.66 59.57 7.34
CA ILE A 2 -27.47 58.18 7.80
C ILE A 2 -26.36 57.57 6.97
N GLY A 3 -25.39 56.90 7.60
CA GLY A 3 -24.34 56.15 6.91
C GLY A 3 -24.02 54.89 7.70
N ILE A 4 -24.74 53.81 7.42
CA ILE A 4 -24.49 52.48 7.97
C ILE A 4 -23.40 51.83 7.11
N LEU A 5 -22.21 51.61 7.68
CA LEU A 5 -21.15 50.78 7.10
C LEU A 5 -21.53 49.30 7.25
N LEU A 6 -21.98 48.69 6.15
CA LEU A 6 -22.13 47.24 6.03
C LEU A 6 -20.74 46.60 5.87
N SER A 7 -20.18 46.06 6.96
CA SER A 7 -19.03 45.16 6.87
C SER A 7 -19.50 43.79 6.38
N THR A 8 -19.08 43.38 5.19
CA THR A 8 -19.30 42.02 4.70
C THR A 8 -18.39 41.05 5.47
N ILE A 9 -18.96 40.31 6.41
CA ILE A 9 -18.31 39.14 7.03
C ILE A 9 -18.33 38.02 5.98
N SER A 10 -17.20 37.79 5.30
CA SER A 10 -17.00 36.54 4.56
C SER A 10 -16.73 35.43 5.57
N LEU A 11 -17.73 34.59 5.82
CA LEU A 11 -17.58 33.36 6.59
C LEU A 11 -16.75 32.34 5.80
N PRO A 12 -15.88 31.53 6.43
CA PRO A 12 -15.04 30.54 5.76
C PRO A 12 -15.87 29.26 5.49
N VAL A 13 -16.97 29.39 4.76
CA VAL A 13 -17.89 28.26 4.48
C VAL A 13 -17.35 27.37 3.34
N GLY A 14 -16.42 27.88 2.53
CA GLY A 14 -15.88 27.19 1.36
C GLY A 14 -14.98 25.98 1.65
N ASN A 15 -14.22 25.98 2.76
CA ASN A 15 -13.22 24.92 3.01
C ASN A 15 -13.83 23.64 3.59
N ALA A 16 -14.77 23.74 4.54
CA ALA A 16 -15.32 22.55 5.21
C ALA A 16 -16.28 21.75 4.33
N ILE A 17 -17.06 22.43 3.48
CA ILE A 17 -17.96 21.77 2.52
C ILE A 17 -17.15 20.99 1.48
N SER A 18 -16.03 21.56 1.01
CA SER A 18 -15.12 20.90 0.07
C SER A 18 -14.51 19.61 0.67
N THR A 19 -14.07 19.63 1.93
CA THR A 19 -13.49 18.44 2.56
C THR A 19 -14.53 17.35 2.82
N ALA A 20 -15.75 17.72 3.22
CA ALA A 20 -16.83 16.76 3.45
C ALA A 20 -17.29 16.10 2.14
N VAL A 21 -17.40 16.87 1.05
CA VAL A 21 -17.72 16.36 -0.29
C VAL A 21 -16.61 15.47 -0.83
N GLN A 22 -15.34 15.84 -0.61
CA GLN A 22 -14.19 15.01 -1.00
C GLN A 22 -14.17 13.68 -0.23
N LYS A 23 -14.37 13.71 1.09
CA LYS A 23 -14.48 12.50 1.92
C LYS A 23 -15.66 11.63 1.51
N ALA A 24 -16.81 12.22 1.21
CA ALA A 24 -17.98 11.48 0.74
C ALA A 24 -17.72 10.82 -0.63
N ARG A 25 -17.02 11.51 -1.53
CA ARG A 25 -16.63 10.98 -2.85
C ARG A 25 -15.59 9.88 -2.74
N GLU A 26 -14.60 10.03 -1.85
CA GLU A 26 -13.61 8.99 -1.55
C GLU A 26 -14.25 7.76 -0.93
N LYS A 27 -15.17 7.97 0.02
CA LYS A 27 -15.98 6.91 0.62
C LYS A 27 -16.83 6.20 -0.43
N ALA A 28 -17.49 6.92 -1.34
CA ALA A 28 -18.27 6.31 -2.41
C ALA A 28 -17.42 5.55 -3.44
N LEU A 29 -16.19 6.01 -3.72
CA LEU A 29 -15.22 5.26 -4.53
C LEU A 29 -14.74 3.98 -3.83
N TYR A 30 -14.58 4.03 -2.50
CA TYR A 30 -14.19 2.88 -1.67
C TYR A 30 -15.35 1.87 -1.51
N GLU A 31 -16.56 2.34 -1.24
CA GLU A 31 -17.78 1.52 -1.18
C GLU A 31 -18.19 0.98 -2.55
N GLY A 32 -17.88 1.71 -3.63
CA GLY A 32 -18.09 1.31 -5.02
C GLY A 32 -17.02 0.36 -5.56
N ALA A 33 -15.82 0.38 -5.00
CA ALA A 33 -14.82 -0.69 -5.10
C ALA A 33 -15.24 -1.90 -4.24
N LYS A 34 -16.53 -2.26 -4.34
CA LYS A 34 -17.09 -3.48 -3.77
C LYS A 34 -16.13 -4.63 -4.03
N ASP A 35 -16.01 -5.47 -3.02
CA ASP A 35 -15.18 -6.66 -3.02
C ASP A 35 -15.23 -7.34 -4.38
N ILE A 36 -14.13 -7.27 -5.12
CA ILE A 36 -13.97 -7.90 -6.43
C ILE A 36 -14.24 -9.42 -6.36
N ASN A 37 -14.22 -10.00 -5.15
CA ASN A 37 -14.67 -11.36 -4.88
C ASN A 37 -16.15 -11.57 -5.22
N GLU A 38 -17.01 -10.59 -4.95
CA GLU A 38 -18.45 -10.66 -5.24
C GLU A 38 -18.73 -10.52 -6.75
N PHE A 39 -17.90 -9.76 -7.48
CA PHE A 39 -18.21 -9.38 -8.86
C PHE A 39 -17.59 -10.29 -9.93
N TYR A 40 -16.43 -10.89 -9.67
CA TYR A 40 -15.73 -11.70 -10.67
C TYR A 40 -15.59 -13.19 -10.29
N GLY A 41 -15.78 -13.57 -9.02
CA GLY A 41 -15.58 -14.96 -8.58
C GLY A 41 -14.16 -15.49 -8.82
N ILE A 42 -13.17 -14.59 -8.95
CA ILE A 42 -11.78 -14.91 -9.32
C ILE A 42 -10.94 -15.30 -8.11
N VAL A 43 -11.31 -14.88 -6.89
CA VAL A 43 -10.64 -15.37 -5.68
C VAL A 43 -11.16 -16.75 -5.37
N GLN A 44 -10.29 -17.73 -5.59
CA GLN A 44 -10.48 -19.03 -4.97
C GLN A 44 -10.54 -18.78 -3.46
N GLN A 45 -11.69 -19.08 -2.85
CA GLN A 45 -11.78 -19.01 -1.40
C GLN A 45 -10.76 -19.97 -0.80
N PRO A 46 -10.14 -19.62 0.33
CA PRO A 46 -9.23 -20.54 1.02
C PRO A 46 -9.93 -21.88 1.22
N VAL A 47 -9.34 -22.95 0.71
CA VAL A 47 -9.84 -24.31 0.97
C VAL A 47 -9.26 -24.78 2.30
N ALA A 48 -9.93 -25.72 2.97
CA ALA A 48 -9.54 -26.19 4.31
C ALA A 48 -8.12 -26.78 4.39
N GLU A 49 -7.48 -27.01 3.25
CA GLU A 49 -6.14 -27.58 3.10
C GLU A 49 -5.05 -26.53 2.81
N ASP A 50 -5.42 -25.26 2.61
CA ASP A 50 -4.45 -24.19 2.37
C ASP A 50 -3.60 -23.95 3.63
N PRO A 51 -2.28 -23.74 3.50
CA PRO A 51 -1.44 -23.47 4.65
C PRO A 51 -1.86 -22.18 5.37
N VAL A 52 -2.00 -22.24 6.70
CA VAL A 52 -2.37 -21.09 7.54
C VAL A 52 -1.25 -20.73 8.51
N CYS A 53 -1.01 -19.43 8.69
CA CYS A 53 -0.01 -18.93 9.63
C CYS A 53 -0.54 -18.75 11.06
N GLY A 54 -1.80 -19.10 11.34
CA GLY A 54 -2.40 -18.91 12.65
C GLY A 54 -2.78 -17.45 12.93
N GLU A 55 -3.11 -17.17 14.19
CA GLU A 55 -3.63 -15.87 14.64
C GLU A 55 -2.54 -14.95 15.21
N ASP A 56 -1.37 -15.50 15.56
CA ASP A 56 -0.26 -14.73 16.12
C ASP A 56 1.12 -15.15 15.58
N ARG A 57 2.15 -14.37 15.94
CA ARG A 57 3.53 -14.57 15.47
C ARG A 57 4.17 -15.87 15.98
N HIS A 58 3.73 -16.39 17.12
CA HIS A 58 4.24 -17.65 17.66
C HIS A 58 3.69 -18.83 16.87
N GLU A 59 2.40 -18.82 16.55
CA GLU A 59 1.77 -19.80 15.66
C GLU A 59 2.36 -19.72 14.25
N ALA A 60 2.57 -18.52 13.70
CA ALA A 60 3.16 -18.34 12.38
C ALA A 60 4.55 -18.97 12.27
N LYS A 61 5.40 -18.74 13.27
CA LYS A 61 6.72 -19.38 13.36
C LYS A 61 6.61 -20.90 13.52
N ALA A 62 5.70 -21.38 14.37
CA ALA A 62 5.48 -22.81 14.58
C ALA A 62 5.00 -23.53 13.31
N ASN A 63 4.20 -22.83 12.48
CA ASN A 63 3.70 -23.32 11.20
C ASN A 63 4.69 -23.13 10.04
N GLY A 64 5.90 -22.60 10.31
CA GLY A 64 6.95 -22.42 9.31
C GLY A 64 6.71 -21.24 8.36
N CYS A 65 5.79 -20.33 8.68
CA CYS A 65 5.53 -19.15 7.87
C CYS A 65 6.71 -18.17 7.88
N ARG A 66 6.79 -17.38 6.82
CA ARG A 66 7.83 -16.38 6.59
C ARG A 66 7.28 -14.97 6.81
N TYR A 67 8.04 -14.14 7.50
CA TYR A 67 7.68 -12.75 7.73
C TYR A 67 8.14 -11.86 6.57
N ASP A 68 7.20 -11.10 6.02
CA ASP A 68 7.47 -10.04 5.06
C ASP A 68 7.48 -8.71 5.80
N LEU A 69 8.68 -8.13 5.98
CA LEU A 69 8.87 -6.87 6.68
C LEU A 69 8.15 -5.71 6.00
N MET A 70 8.20 -5.67 4.67
CA MET A 70 7.60 -4.58 3.91
C MET A 70 6.08 -4.70 3.91
N ALA A 71 5.50 -5.89 3.80
CA ALA A 71 4.06 -6.08 3.96
C ALA A 71 3.59 -6.08 5.43
N SER A 72 4.52 -6.23 6.38
CA SER A 72 4.27 -6.41 7.81
C SER A 72 3.31 -7.57 8.12
N ARG A 73 3.49 -8.70 7.43
CA ARG A 73 2.62 -9.89 7.54
C ARG A 73 3.40 -11.20 7.48
N TRP A 74 2.79 -12.26 7.99
CA TRP A 74 3.30 -13.63 7.91
C TRP A 74 2.60 -14.38 6.78
N TYR A 75 3.38 -15.07 5.95
CA TYR A 75 2.87 -15.79 4.79
C TYR A 75 3.36 -17.25 4.77
N PRO A 76 2.54 -18.18 4.26
CA PRO A 76 3.03 -19.45 3.76
C PRO A 76 4.06 -19.24 2.64
N ASP A 77 4.86 -20.26 2.38
CA ASP A 77 5.90 -20.20 1.34
C ASP A 77 5.32 -19.90 -0.05
N GLU A 78 4.11 -20.37 -0.35
CA GLU A 78 3.41 -20.14 -1.61
C GLU A 78 3.06 -18.66 -1.86
N CYS A 79 2.81 -17.91 -0.78
CA CYS A 79 2.45 -16.49 -0.80
C CYS A 79 3.64 -15.55 -0.51
N PHE A 80 4.78 -16.09 -0.08
CA PHE A 80 5.95 -15.30 0.28
C PHE A 80 6.85 -15.01 -0.94
N HIS A 81 6.93 -13.72 -1.32
CA HIS A 81 7.72 -13.24 -2.48
C HIS A 81 9.12 -12.80 -2.03
N ALA A 82 9.97 -13.77 -1.69
CA ALA A 82 11.31 -13.54 -1.12
C ALA A 82 12.20 -12.66 -2.01
N ASP A 83 12.21 -12.94 -3.31
CA ASP A 83 12.99 -12.24 -4.31
C ASP A 83 12.58 -10.77 -4.44
N VAL A 84 11.28 -10.49 -4.39
CA VAL A 84 10.73 -9.12 -4.42
C VAL A 84 11.16 -8.37 -3.17
N LEU A 85 11.02 -8.99 -1.99
CA LEU A 85 11.46 -8.39 -0.73
C LEU A 85 12.97 -8.11 -0.74
N GLU A 86 13.78 -9.09 -1.10
CA GLU A 86 15.25 -8.97 -1.13
C GLU A 86 15.75 -7.91 -2.10
N GLN A 87 15.15 -7.82 -3.29
CA GLN A 87 15.50 -6.78 -4.26
C GLN A 87 15.08 -5.41 -3.73
N PHE A 88 13.87 -5.30 -3.19
CA PHE A 88 13.35 -4.04 -2.69
C PHE A 88 14.20 -3.50 -1.53
N LEU A 89 14.57 -4.33 -0.57
CA LEU A 89 15.41 -3.94 0.57
C LEU A 89 16.86 -3.56 0.18
N LYS A 90 17.31 -3.83 -1.06
CA LYS A 90 18.58 -3.30 -1.58
C LYS A 90 18.45 -1.87 -2.12
N GLU A 91 17.22 -1.45 -2.46
CA GLU A 91 16.93 -0.13 -3.01
C GLU A 91 16.56 0.89 -1.93
N VAL A 92 16.14 0.42 -0.76
CA VAL A 92 15.68 1.26 0.36
C VAL A 92 16.43 0.93 1.63
N ASP A 93 16.85 1.96 2.36
CA ASP A 93 17.51 1.83 3.67
C ASP A 93 16.61 2.41 4.76
N PHE A 94 15.82 1.52 5.39
CA PHE A 94 14.94 1.91 6.49
C PHE A 94 15.65 1.80 7.83
N LYS A 95 15.52 2.86 8.62
CA LYS A 95 15.82 2.81 10.04
C LYS A 95 14.54 2.53 10.80
N TRP A 96 14.58 1.51 11.64
CA TRP A 96 13.47 1.04 12.45
C TRP A 96 13.66 1.45 13.90
N TYR A 97 12.59 1.86 14.56
CA TYR A 97 12.64 2.31 15.95
C TYR A 97 11.56 1.64 16.78
N ARG A 98 11.81 1.46 18.08
CA ARG A 98 10.84 0.89 19.02
C ARG A 98 9.85 1.93 19.54
N ASP A 99 10.20 3.21 19.43
CA ASP A 99 9.47 4.36 19.95
C ASP A 99 9.14 5.39 18.85
N PRO A 100 8.00 6.11 18.96
CA PRO A 100 7.61 7.15 18.01
C PRO A 100 8.54 8.37 18.03
N GLU A 101 9.31 8.58 19.09
CA GLU A 101 10.32 9.64 19.19
C GLU A 101 11.60 9.32 18.41
N HIS A 102 11.72 8.10 17.87
CA HIS A 102 12.87 7.62 17.09
C HIS A 102 14.20 7.67 17.87
N THR A 103 14.18 7.23 19.14
CA THR A 103 15.34 7.26 20.04
C THR A 103 15.97 5.89 20.30
N ASP A 104 15.18 4.81 20.19
CA ASP A 104 15.60 3.42 20.35
C ASP A 104 15.66 2.71 19.00
N LEU A 105 16.86 2.68 18.41
CA LEU A 105 17.10 2.08 17.10
C LEU A 105 17.06 0.54 17.17
N VAL A 106 16.31 -0.06 16.25
CA VAL A 106 16.17 -1.50 16.11
C VAL A 106 17.02 -2.00 14.93
N PRO A 107 17.90 -2.99 15.14
CA PRO A 107 18.63 -3.63 14.04
C PRO A 107 17.68 -4.23 13.00
N VAL A 108 18.04 -4.15 11.72
CA VAL A 108 17.18 -4.64 10.63
C VAL A 108 16.91 -6.13 10.74
N GLU A 109 17.82 -6.91 11.31
CA GLU A 109 17.65 -8.36 11.55
C GLU A 109 16.50 -8.63 12.54
N VAL A 110 16.31 -7.74 13.52
CA VAL A 110 15.19 -7.82 14.46
C VAL A 110 13.89 -7.45 13.74
N ALA A 111 13.91 -6.43 12.86
CA ALA A 111 12.76 -6.09 12.03
C ALA A 111 12.40 -7.23 11.05
N LEU A 112 13.38 -7.88 10.43
CA LEU A 112 13.16 -9.03 9.55
C LEU A 112 12.62 -10.26 10.29
N SER A 113 12.82 -10.35 11.61
CA SER A 113 12.33 -11.48 12.40
C SER A 113 10.82 -11.48 12.63
N GLY A 114 10.15 -10.35 12.45
CA GLY A 114 8.74 -10.15 12.80
C GLY A 114 8.42 -10.30 14.29
N ASP A 115 9.43 -10.37 15.17
CA ASP A 115 9.26 -10.58 16.61
C ASP A 115 9.18 -9.27 17.39
N TYR A 116 8.17 -8.46 17.05
CA TYR A 116 7.88 -7.19 17.70
C TYR A 116 6.39 -6.87 17.59
N ASP A 117 5.89 -6.05 18.51
CA ASP A 117 4.50 -5.59 18.46
C ASP A 117 4.32 -4.39 17.52
N ARG A 118 5.30 -3.48 17.50
CA ARG A 118 5.29 -2.28 16.66
C ARG A 118 6.69 -1.76 16.41
N LEU A 119 6.92 -1.26 15.21
CA LEU A 119 8.08 -0.45 14.86
C LEU A 119 7.62 0.89 14.28
N TYR A 120 8.50 1.89 14.41
CA TYR A 120 8.31 3.26 13.97
C TYR A 120 9.41 3.56 12.94
N PRO A 121 9.24 3.15 11.67
CA PRO A 121 10.23 3.43 10.64
C PRO A 121 10.31 4.92 10.31
N LEU A 122 11.52 5.39 10.04
CA LEU A 122 11.74 6.73 9.46
C LEU A 122 11.34 6.78 7.97
N TYR A 123 11.29 8.01 7.44
CA TYR A 123 10.92 8.33 6.06
C TYR A 123 9.45 8.03 5.74
N ASP A 124 9.10 8.12 4.47
CA ASP A 124 7.74 7.87 3.98
C ASP A 124 7.47 6.36 3.82
N PHE A 125 7.70 5.59 4.88
CA PHE A 125 7.57 4.12 4.87
C PHE A 125 6.24 3.68 4.27
N HIS A 126 5.12 4.32 4.60
CA HIS A 126 3.81 3.94 4.06
C HIS A 126 3.74 4.11 2.53
N ILE A 127 4.37 5.15 1.96
CA ILE A 127 4.41 5.35 0.51
C ILE A 127 5.27 4.29 -0.15
N ILE A 128 6.42 4.01 0.43
CA ILE A 128 7.33 2.99 -0.08
C ILE A 128 6.74 1.58 0.07
N HIS A 129 6.01 1.29 1.15
CA HIS A 129 5.17 0.10 1.33
C HIS A 129 4.15 -0.01 0.20
N CYS A 130 3.43 1.07 -0.14
CA CYS A 130 2.49 1.05 -1.26
C CYS A 130 3.17 0.70 -2.59
N LEU A 131 4.35 1.26 -2.87
CA LEU A 131 5.13 0.92 -4.06
C LEU A 131 5.61 -0.55 -4.04
N TYR A 132 5.95 -1.07 -2.87
CA TYR A 132 6.28 -2.48 -2.68
C TYR A 132 5.10 -3.41 -3.02
N GLN A 133 3.90 -3.11 -2.53
CA GLN A 133 2.71 -3.92 -2.83
C GLN A 133 2.39 -3.92 -4.34
N PHE A 134 2.62 -2.82 -5.05
CA PHE A 134 2.49 -2.80 -6.51
C PHE A 134 3.48 -3.74 -7.21
N ARG A 135 4.73 -3.83 -6.73
CA ARG A 135 5.70 -4.77 -7.27
C ARG A 135 5.29 -6.21 -6.99
N ARG A 136 4.84 -6.54 -5.76
CA ARG A 136 4.32 -7.87 -5.42
C ARG A 136 3.15 -8.26 -6.33
N LEU A 137 2.18 -7.37 -6.53
CA LEU A 137 1.06 -7.60 -7.44
C LEU A 137 1.54 -7.91 -8.87
N HIS A 138 2.45 -7.10 -9.40
CA HIS A 138 2.97 -7.30 -10.76
C HIS A 138 3.73 -8.61 -10.90
N MET A 139 4.59 -8.93 -9.93
CA MET A 139 5.38 -10.16 -9.93
C MET A 139 4.50 -11.40 -9.84
N ALA A 140 3.45 -11.36 -9.00
CA ALA A 140 2.48 -12.44 -8.91
C ALA A 140 1.77 -12.73 -10.25
N ILE A 141 1.43 -11.69 -11.01
CA ILE A 141 0.80 -11.82 -12.33
C ILE A 141 1.73 -12.52 -13.31
N ILE A 142 3.01 -12.12 -13.39
CA ILE A 142 3.94 -12.68 -14.37
C ILE A 142 4.48 -14.06 -13.97
N GLU A 143 4.54 -14.37 -12.68
CA GLU A 143 5.01 -15.66 -12.16
C GLU A 143 3.88 -16.65 -11.88
N HIS A 144 2.63 -16.25 -12.06
CA HIS A 144 1.44 -17.04 -11.70
C HIS A 144 1.44 -17.50 -10.23
N ARG A 145 1.91 -16.64 -9.32
CA ARG A 145 1.97 -16.93 -7.89
C ARG A 145 0.72 -16.50 -7.15
N GLN A 146 0.48 -17.14 -6.02
CA GLN A 146 -0.51 -16.69 -5.04
C GLN A 146 -0.08 -15.34 -4.42
N ILE A 147 -1.08 -14.56 -4.07
CA ILE A 147 -0.96 -13.30 -3.32
C ILE A 147 -2.05 -13.25 -2.26
N ASP A 148 -1.79 -12.48 -1.22
CA ASP A 148 -2.75 -12.26 -0.15
C ASP A 148 -3.93 -11.37 -0.58
N ASP A 149 -4.95 -11.37 0.27
CA ASP A 149 -6.19 -10.63 0.12
C ASP A 149 -5.98 -9.11 0.04
N ASP A 150 -4.98 -8.60 0.76
CA ASP A 150 -4.65 -7.19 0.82
C ASP A 150 -4.01 -6.70 -0.49
N VAL A 151 -3.10 -7.46 -1.09
CA VAL A 151 -2.54 -7.16 -2.42
C VAL A 151 -3.58 -7.34 -3.52
N PHE A 152 -4.41 -8.37 -3.42
CA PHE A 152 -5.45 -8.64 -4.42
C PHE A 152 -6.55 -7.56 -4.39
N SER A 153 -6.85 -6.99 -3.22
CA SER A 153 -7.89 -5.99 -3.03
C SER A 153 -7.72 -4.74 -3.90
N TYR A 154 -8.69 -4.48 -4.78
CA TYR A 154 -8.75 -3.23 -5.52
C TYR A 154 -8.91 -2.01 -4.61
N GLY A 155 -9.64 -2.16 -3.49
CA GLY A 155 -9.75 -1.11 -2.48
C GLY A 155 -8.38 -0.69 -1.93
N HIS A 156 -7.49 -1.66 -1.69
CA HIS A 156 -6.12 -1.37 -1.27
C HIS A 156 -5.31 -0.69 -2.38
N THR A 157 -5.44 -1.14 -3.63
CA THR A 157 -4.84 -0.45 -4.80
C THR A 157 -5.26 1.03 -4.88
N VAL A 158 -6.55 1.32 -4.67
CA VAL A 158 -7.08 2.70 -4.68
C VAL A 158 -6.52 3.53 -3.52
N HIS A 159 -6.40 2.94 -2.32
CA HIS A 159 -5.74 3.58 -1.17
C HIS A 159 -4.28 3.92 -1.49
N CYS A 160 -3.50 2.94 -1.95
CA CYS A 160 -2.09 3.10 -2.30
C CYS A 160 -1.87 4.18 -3.36
N THR A 161 -2.61 4.13 -4.48
CA THR A 161 -2.47 5.12 -5.55
C THR A 161 -2.80 6.54 -5.09
N LYS A 162 -3.84 6.74 -4.26
CA LYS A 162 -4.20 8.04 -3.72
C LYS A 162 -3.10 8.63 -2.83
N LEU A 163 -2.52 7.82 -1.95
CA LEU A 163 -1.40 8.23 -1.12
C LEU A 163 -0.19 8.64 -1.97
N ILE A 164 0.19 7.83 -2.97
CA ILE A 164 1.32 8.13 -3.86
C ILE A 164 1.09 9.42 -4.66
N MET A 165 -0.12 9.64 -5.17
CA MET A 165 -0.47 10.87 -5.90
C MET A 165 -0.38 12.15 -5.05
N GLN A 166 -0.46 12.01 -3.71
CA GLN A 166 -0.39 13.11 -2.76
C GLN A 166 1.00 13.28 -2.12
N TRP A 167 1.90 12.32 -2.34
CA TRP A 167 3.27 12.31 -1.81
C TRP A 167 4.16 13.38 -2.46
N PRO A 168 5.12 13.98 -1.71
CA PRO A 168 5.22 15.42 -1.55
C PRO A 168 5.30 16.16 -2.90
N THR A 169 4.50 17.20 -2.99
CA THR A 169 4.31 18.06 -4.18
C THR A 169 5.54 18.84 -4.64
N GLU A 170 6.69 18.69 -3.98
CA GLU A 170 7.98 19.30 -4.35
C GLU A 170 8.53 18.71 -5.66
N ILE A 171 8.20 17.45 -5.99
CA ILE A 171 8.58 16.80 -7.27
C ILE A 171 7.68 17.28 -8.43
N ARG A 172 6.48 17.79 -8.13
CA ARG A 172 5.44 18.14 -9.12
C ARG A 172 5.80 19.37 -9.98
N TYR A 173 6.81 20.15 -9.60
CA TYR A 173 7.15 21.41 -10.28
C TYR A 173 8.63 21.55 -10.68
N GLY A 174 9.34 20.48 -11.06
CA GLY A 174 10.68 20.75 -11.61
C GLY A 174 11.62 19.66 -12.10
N LYS A 175 11.29 18.36 -12.11
CA LYS A 175 12.21 17.35 -12.69
C LYS A 175 11.48 16.33 -13.56
N ASN A 176 11.76 16.38 -14.87
CA ASN A 176 11.42 15.43 -15.94
C ASN A 176 9.98 14.85 -15.98
N THR A 177 8.97 15.70 -16.23
CA THR A 177 7.60 15.26 -16.59
C THR A 177 7.46 14.97 -18.08
N THR A 178 8.51 14.48 -18.75
CA THR A 178 8.46 14.18 -20.19
C THR A 178 8.16 12.71 -20.36
N THR A 179 6.95 12.39 -20.81
CA THR A 179 6.64 11.06 -21.37
C THR A 179 7.01 11.07 -22.84
N GLN A 180 7.58 9.98 -23.34
CA GLN A 180 7.80 9.76 -24.76
C GLN A 180 6.87 8.63 -25.19
N SER A 181 6.20 8.78 -26.34
CA SER A 181 5.46 7.71 -26.98
C SER A 181 6.34 7.13 -28.09
N PRO A 182 7.24 6.17 -27.78
CA PRO A 182 8.00 5.51 -28.82
C PRO A 182 7.06 4.80 -29.79
N SER A 183 7.45 4.76 -31.07
CA SER A 183 6.73 4.06 -32.14
C SER A 183 7.27 2.63 -32.33
N ASP A 184 7.55 1.93 -31.24
CA ASP A 184 8.04 0.56 -31.24
C ASP A 184 6.91 -0.46 -31.37
N VAL A 185 7.24 -1.64 -31.90
CA VAL A 185 6.27 -2.74 -32.03
C VAL A 185 6.00 -3.31 -30.63
N SER A 186 4.87 -2.94 -30.05
CA SER A 186 4.37 -3.54 -28.81
C SER A 186 3.79 -4.93 -29.10
N TYR A 187 4.20 -5.94 -28.32
CA TYR A 187 3.63 -7.28 -28.41
C TYR A 187 2.52 -7.47 -27.38
N CYS A 188 1.34 -7.90 -27.82
CA CYS A 188 0.26 -8.30 -26.91
C CYS A 188 0.56 -9.69 -26.36
N ILE A 189 1.01 -9.77 -25.10
CA ILE A 189 1.09 -11.03 -24.37
C ILE A 189 -0.31 -11.33 -23.82
N LYS A 190 -0.83 -12.55 -24.03
CA LYS A 190 -2.04 -13.03 -23.35
C LYS A 190 -1.58 -13.73 -22.07
N PRO A 191 -1.71 -13.10 -20.89
CA PRO A 191 -1.09 -13.63 -19.68
C PRO A 191 -1.84 -14.84 -19.10
N PHE A 192 -3.08 -15.13 -19.53
CA PHE A 192 -3.85 -16.25 -19.01
C PHE A 192 -4.58 -16.99 -20.14
N LEU A 193 -4.26 -18.28 -20.31
CA LEU A 193 -4.98 -19.30 -21.08
C LEU A 193 -5.36 -20.43 -20.13
#